data_AF-A0A521WXE9-F1
#
_entry.id   AF-A0A521WXE9-F1
#
_cell.length_a   1.000
_cell.length_b   1.000
_cell.length_c   1.000
_cell.angle_alpha   90.00
_cell.angle_beta   90.00
_cell.angle_gamma   90.00
#
_symmetry.space_group_name_H-M   'P 1'
#
loop_
_entity.id
_entity.type
_entity.pdbx_description
1 polymer ?
#
loop_
_entity_poly.entity_id
_entity_poly.type
_entity_poly.pdbx_seq_one_letter_code
_entity_poly.pdbx_strand_id
1 'polypeptide(L)'
;MKKLTGFFILVSIISCSTVAHSQDVEEVRPGFVLLDVLLYRPVGLAATIIGTGLYIGISPLTALASIPEPHDAFVKTGKILILLPANYTFVRPLGDRSFPYRPPQDKHRPVERQSDAETYNETYNMAVKPGQRPVPPKAPGVPLLRHP
;
A
#
# COMPACT_ATOMS: atom_id res chain seq x y z
N MET A 1 -20.58 -20.10 -25.49
CA MET A 1 -20.95 -18.75 -25.01
C MET A 1 -21.70 -18.76 -23.68
N LYS A 2 -22.72 -19.62 -23.48
CA LYS A 2 -23.52 -19.75 -22.23
C LYS A 2 -22.70 -19.92 -20.94
N LYS A 3 -21.62 -20.71 -21.00
CA LYS A 3 -20.74 -20.99 -19.85
C LYS A 3 -19.84 -19.81 -19.46
N LEU A 4 -19.53 -18.93 -20.42
CA LEU A 4 -18.74 -17.74 -20.18
C LEU A 4 -19.57 -16.66 -19.45
N THR A 5 -20.85 -16.52 -19.81
CA THR A 5 -21.77 -15.57 -19.15
C THR A 5 -21.99 -15.94 -17.67
N GLY A 6 -22.16 -17.23 -17.36
CA GLY A 6 -22.31 -17.69 -15.97
C GLY A 6 -21.05 -17.46 -15.12
N PHE A 7 -19.86 -17.63 -15.71
CA PHE A 7 -18.60 -17.36 -15.03
C PHE A 7 -18.44 -15.87 -14.68
N PHE A 8 -18.82 -14.96 -15.59
CA PHE A 8 -18.81 -13.52 -15.32
C PHE A 8 -19.79 -13.12 -14.20
N ILE A 9 -20.99 -13.70 -14.18
CA ILE A 9 -21.97 -13.46 -13.11
C ILE A 9 -21.46 -14.00 -11.77
N LEU A 10 -20.87 -15.19 -11.75
CA LEU A 10 -20.30 -15.79 -10.54
C LEU A 10 -19.14 -14.96 -9.97
N VAL A 11 -18.21 -14.51 -10.83
CA VAL A 11 -17.08 -13.64 -10.45
C VAL A 11 -17.57 -12.28 -9.94
N SER A 12 -18.63 -11.73 -10.54
CA SER A 12 -19.25 -10.48 -10.09
C SER A 12 -19.87 -10.62 -8.69
N ILE A 13 -20.53 -11.74 -8.39
CA ILE A 13 -21.12 -12.00 -7.07
C ILE A 13 -20.04 -12.20 -6.00
N ILE A 14 -18.97 -12.94 -6.31
CA ILE A 14 -17.86 -13.18 -5.36
C ILE A 14 -17.12 -11.88 -5.02
N SER A 15 -17.01 -10.94 -5.96
CA SER A 15 -16.36 -9.64 -5.73
C SER A 15 -17.15 -8.69 -4.82
N CYS A 16 -18.43 -8.96 -4.56
CA CYS A 16 -19.29 -8.11 -3.74
C CYS A 16 -19.02 -8.22 -2.22
N SER A 17 -18.17 -9.16 -1.78
CA SER A 17 -18.04 -9.48 -0.35
C SER A 17 -17.02 -8.65 0.44
N THR A 18 -16.35 -7.66 -0.16
CA THR A 18 -15.45 -6.75 0.57
C THR A 18 -16.18 -5.48 0.98
N VAL A 19 -16.88 -5.53 2.13
CA VAL A 19 -17.38 -4.35 2.81
C VAL A 19 -16.18 -3.65 3.49
N ALA A 20 -15.66 -2.60 2.88
CA ALA A 20 -14.57 -1.81 3.43
C ALA A 20 -15.09 -0.60 4.24
N HIS A 21 -14.65 -0.58 5.49
CA HIS A 21 -14.56 0.48 6.49
C HIS A 21 -14.73 1.92 5.95
N SER A 22 -15.71 2.66 6.46
CA SER A 22 -15.87 4.09 6.18
C SER A 22 -14.82 4.89 6.96
N GLN A 23 -13.75 5.31 6.28
CA GLN A 23 -12.99 6.47 6.75
C GLN A 23 -13.78 7.73 6.37
N ASP A 24 -13.82 8.70 7.29
CA ASP A 24 -14.53 9.97 7.16
C ASP A 24 -14.09 10.70 5.88
N VAL A 25 -14.95 10.74 4.86
CA VAL A 25 -14.70 11.49 3.62
C VAL A 25 -15.62 12.70 3.60
N GLU A 26 -14.99 13.87 3.51
CA GLU A 26 -15.61 15.18 3.29
C GLU A 26 -16.56 15.12 2.07
N GLU A 27 -17.85 15.43 2.29
CA GLU A 27 -18.96 15.37 1.33
C GLU A 27 -19.10 14.07 0.50
N VAL A 28 -19.62 13.02 1.13
CA VAL A 28 -20.10 11.82 0.44
C VAL A 28 -21.36 12.15 -0.39
N ARG A 29 -21.21 12.20 -1.73
CA ARG A 29 -22.37 12.25 -2.64
C ARG A 29 -22.94 10.84 -2.82
N PRO A 30 -24.14 10.53 -2.31
CA PRO A 30 -24.66 9.16 -2.29
C PRO A 30 -24.81 8.53 -3.69
N GLY A 31 -25.15 9.34 -4.70
CA GLY A 31 -25.22 8.86 -6.09
C GLY A 31 -23.87 8.38 -6.63
N PHE A 32 -22.77 9.04 -6.26
CA PHE A 32 -21.43 8.62 -6.70
C PHE A 32 -20.94 7.36 -6.00
N VAL A 33 -21.30 7.16 -4.72
CA VAL A 33 -21.03 5.91 -4.02
C VAL A 33 -21.69 4.73 -4.74
N LEU A 34 -22.93 4.91 -5.18
CA LEU A 34 -23.66 3.87 -5.91
C LEU A 34 -22.99 3.56 -7.27
N LEU A 35 -22.57 4.59 -8.01
CA LEU A 35 -21.79 4.42 -9.25
C LEU A 35 -20.42 3.75 -9.00
N ASP A 36 -19.76 4.06 -7.89
CA ASP A 36 -18.49 3.43 -7.52
C ASP A 36 -18.62 1.93 -7.35
N VAL A 37 -19.65 1.50 -6.61
CA VAL A 37 -19.90 0.08 -6.35
C VAL A 37 -20.39 -0.65 -7.60
N LEU A 38 -21.34 -0.07 -8.35
CA LEU A 38 -21.98 -0.76 -9.48
C LEU A 38 -21.18 -0.73 -10.76
N LEU A 39 -20.38 0.31 -11.01
CA LEU A 39 -19.68 0.51 -12.28
C LEU A 39 -18.17 0.55 -12.08
N TYR A 40 -17.66 1.49 -11.26
CA TYR A 40 -16.21 1.73 -11.22
C TYR A 40 -15.43 0.55 -10.63
N ARG A 41 -15.94 -0.14 -9.61
CA ARG A 41 -15.28 -1.32 -9.01
C ARG A 41 -15.27 -2.53 -9.94
N PRO A 42 -16.39 -2.93 -10.57
CA PRO A 42 -16.36 -3.99 -11.58
C PRO A 42 -15.43 -3.68 -12.77
N VAL A 43 -15.43 -2.42 -13.23
CA VAL A 43 -14.53 -1.97 -14.30
C VAL A 43 -13.06 -2.05 -13.86
N GLY A 44 -12.75 -1.59 -12.64
CA GLY A 44 -11.40 -1.68 -12.08
C GLY A 44 -10.92 -3.12 -11.92
N LEU A 45 -11.79 -4.03 -11.48
CA LEU A 45 -11.51 -5.45 -11.41
C LEU A 45 -11.23 -6.06 -12.78
N ALA A 46 -12.07 -5.74 -13.78
CA ALA A 46 -11.85 -6.17 -15.16
C ALA A 46 -10.51 -5.65 -15.69
N ALA A 47 -10.16 -4.38 -15.40
CA ALA A 47 -8.89 -3.79 -15.77
C ALA A 47 -7.70 -4.51 -15.11
N THR A 48 -7.79 -4.90 -13.83
CA THR A 48 -6.75 -5.70 -13.16
C THR A 48 -6.57 -7.07 -13.80
N ILE A 49 -7.67 -7.77 -14.14
CA ILE A 49 -7.61 -9.09 -14.79
C ILE A 49 -6.97 -8.96 -16.18
N ILE A 50 -7.45 -8.02 -17.00
CA ILE A 50 -6.93 -7.77 -18.36
C ILE A 50 -5.46 -7.36 -18.27
N GLY A 51 -5.11 -6.45 -17.37
CA GLY A 51 -3.75 -5.99 -17.16
C GLY A 51 -2.82 -7.10 -16.70
N THR A 52 -3.29 -8.02 -15.86
CA THR A 52 -2.53 -9.22 -15.46
C THR A 52 -2.28 -10.14 -16.65
N GLY A 53 -3.31 -10.42 -17.46
CA GLY A 53 -3.15 -11.23 -18.67
C GLY A 53 -2.18 -10.58 -19.67
N LEU A 54 -2.29 -9.27 -19.86
CA LEU A 54 -1.40 -8.50 -20.72
C LEU A 54 0.04 -8.55 -20.19
N TYR A 55 0.25 -8.34 -18.89
CA TYR A 55 1.57 -8.39 -18.24
C TYR A 55 2.27 -9.73 -18.49
N ILE A 56 1.55 -10.85 -18.38
CA ILE A 56 2.08 -12.18 -18.69
C ILE A 56 2.45 -12.25 -20.18
N GLY A 57 1.56 -11.82 -21.07
CA GLY A 57 1.78 -11.87 -22.52
C GLY A 57 2.96 -11.01 -23.01
N ILE A 58 3.15 -9.82 -22.44
CA ILE A 58 4.25 -8.92 -22.78
C ILE A 58 5.51 -9.14 -21.93
N SER A 59 5.49 -10.09 -20.99
CA SER A 59 6.63 -10.37 -20.12
C SER A 59 7.93 -10.67 -20.87
N PRO A 60 7.96 -11.39 -22.02
CA PRO A 60 9.22 -11.62 -22.75
C PRO A 60 9.79 -10.32 -23.32
N LEU A 61 8.93 -9.42 -23.81
CA LEU A 61 9.34 -8.10 -24.30
C LEU A 61 9.81 -7.20 -23.15
N THR A 62 9.15 -7.31 -22.01
CA THR A 62 9.52 -6.58 -20.78
C THR A 62 10.90 -7.03 -20.28
N ALA A 63 11.24 -8.32 -20.45
CA ALA A 63 12.58 -8.83 -20.16
C ALA A 63 13.65 -8.15 -21.02
N LEU A 64 13.41 -8.00 -22.33
CA LEU A 64 14.32 -7.28 -23.23
C LEU A 64 14.43 -5.80 -22.86
N ALA A 65 13.32 -5.16 -22.51
CA ALA A 65 13.31 -3.77 -22.04
C ALA A 65 14.02 -3.58 -20.69
N SER A 66 14.24 -4.67 -19.93
CA SER A 66 14.97 -4.66 -18.67
C SER A 66 16.49 -4.79 -18.83
N ILE A 67 17.00 -4.98 -20.06
CA ILE A 67 18.45 -5.06 -20.33
C ILE A 67 19.16 -3.72 -20.11
N PRO A 68 18.67 -2.56 -20.59
CA PRO A 68 19.30 -1.29 -20.25
C PRO A 68 19.05 -0.92 -18.78
N GLU A 69 20.01 -0.22 -18.16
CA GLU A 69 19.78 0.48 -16.90
C GLU A 69 18.59 1.46 -17.09
N PRO A 70 17.66 1.56 -16.13
CA PRO A 70 17.75 1.13 -14.72
C PRO A 70 17.17 -0.26 -14.36
N HIS A 71 17.05 -1.22 -15.29
CA HIS A 71 16.59 -2.61 -15.02
C HIS A 71 15.26 -2.74 -14.24
N ASP A 72 14.41 -1.72 -14.26
CA ASP A 72 13.17 -1.65 -13.49
C ASP A 72 11.91 -1.91 -14.34
N ALA A 73 12.09 -2.35 -15.58
CA ALA A 73 11.02 -2.49 -16.57
C ALA A 73 9.88 -3.40 -16.08
N PHE A 74 10.21 -4.53 -15.42
CA PHE A 74 9.20 -5.42 -14.83
C PHE A 74 8.41 -4.73 -13.72
N VAL A 75 9.11 -4.07 -12.79
CA VAL A 75 8.49 -3.38 -11.65
C VAL A 75 7.55 -2.29 -12.14
N LYS A 76 8.01 -1.49 -13.11
CA LYS A 76 7.23 -0.39 -13.67
C LYS A 76 6.01 -0.89 -14.44
N THR A 77 6.17 -1.93 -15.25
CA THR A 77 5.08 -2.50 -16.05
C THR A 77 4.04 -3.17 -15.16
N GLY A 78 4.45 -3.97 -14.17
CA GLY A 78 3.53 -4.57 -13.21
C GLY A 78 2.81 -3.52 -12.35
N LYS A 79 3.51 -2.45 -11.97
CA LYS A 79 2.90 -1.32 -11.25
C LYS A 79 1.77 -0.68 -12.06
N ILE A 80 1.97 -0.48 -13.37
CA ILE A 80 0.99 0.18 -14.24
C ILE A 80 -0.17 -0.75 -14.56
N LEU A 81 0.10 -1.98 -14.97
CA LEU A 81 -0.93 -2.89 -15.47
C LEU A 81 -1.72 -3.60 -14.37
N ILE A 82 -1.11 -3.80 -13.20
CA ILE A 82 -1.70 -4.63 -12.14
C ILE A 82 -1.94 -3.79 -10.90
N LEU A 83 -0.89 -3.19 -10.34
CA LEU A 83 -0.96 -2.59 -9.01
C LEU A 83 -1.84 -1.34 -8.97
N LEU A 84 -1.72 -0.45 -9.95
CA LEU A 84 -2.52 0.76 -10.05
C LEU A 84 -4.03 0.49 -10.14
N PRO A 85 -4.51 -0.35 -11.10
CA PRO A 85 -5.93 -0.67 -11.15
C PRO A 85 -6.39 -1.49 -9.93
N ALA A 86 -5.55 -2.38 -9.39
CA ALA A 86 -5.88 -3.11 -8.17
C ALA A 86 -6.07 -2.17 -6.96
N ASN A 87 -5.16 -1.22 -6.76
CA ASN A 87 -5.25 -0.24 -5.68
C ASN A 87 -6.50 0.64 -5.80
N TYR A 88 -6.80 1.08 -7.02
CA TYR A 88 -8.02 1.85 -7.29
C TYR A 88 -9.31 1.05 -7.01
N THR A 89 -9.26 -0.28 -7.15
CA THR A 89 -10.42 -1.16 -7.01
C THR A 89 -10.63 -1.66 -5.60
N PHE A 90 -9.56 -2.08 -4.91
CA PHE A 90 -9.64 -2.81 -3.64
C PHE A 90 -9.20 -2.00 -2.44
N VAL A 91 -8.29 -1.03 -2.62
CA VAL A 91 -7.70 -0.26 -1.50
C VAL A 91 -8.36 1.11 -1.37
N ARG A 92 -8.85 1.67 -2.48
CA ARG A 92 -9.50 2.98 -2.50
C ARG A 92 -10.81 2.99 -1.69
N PRO A 93 -10.99 3.97 -0.76
CA PRO A 93 -12.23 4.20 -0.04
C PRO A 93 -13.41 4.42 -0.98
N LEU A 94 -14.59 4.00 -0.54
CA LEU A 94 -15.82 4.21 -1.28
C LEU A 94 -16.09 5.71 -1.48
N GLY A 95 -16.29 6.11 -2.73
CA GLY A 95 -16.60 7.51 -3.06
C GLY A 95 -15.39 8.45 -3.21
N ASP A 96 -14.17 8.03 -2.88
CA ASP A 96 -12.95 8.77 -3.26
C ASP A 96 -12.85 8.80 -4.80
N ARG A 97 -12.27 9.83 -5.41
CA ARG A 97 -12.14 9.95 -6.88
C ARG A 97 -10.69 10.12 -7.33
N SER A 98 -9.73 10.01 -6.42
CA SER A 98 -8.32 10.22 -6.72
C SER A 98 -7.75 9.11 -7.63
N PHE A 99 -7.07 9.52 -8.71
CA PHE A 99 -6.34 8.62 -9.60
C PHE A 99 -5.01 9.25 -10.06
N PRO A 100 -3.85 8.57 -9.93
CA PRO A 100 -3.68 7.25 -9.32
C PRO A 100 -4.01 7.29 -7.81
N TYR A 101 -4.79 6.33 -7.33
CA TYR A 101 -5.08 6.23 -5.90
C TYR A 101 -3.78 5.88 -5.17
N ARG A 102 -3.29 6.83 -4.39
CA ARG A 102 -2.22 6.59 -3.43
C ARG A 102 -2.92 6.45 -2.09
N PRO A 103 -2.83 5.29 -1.42
CA PRO A 103 -3.31 5.21 -0.06
C PRO A 103 -2.64 6.34 0.72
N PRO A 104 -3.38 7.06 1.58
CA PRO A 104 -2.78 7.98 2.53
C PRO A 104 -1.58 7.26 3.12
N GLN A 105 -0.40 7.87 3.02
CA GLN A 105 0.69 7.43 3.88
C GLN A 105 0.13 7.73 5.26
N ASP A 106 -0.42 6.72 5.94
CA ASP A 106 -0.51 6.81 7.38
C ASP A 106 0.86 7.33 7.79
N LYS A 107 0.89 8.46 8.49
CA LYS A 107 2.02 8.66 9.39
C LYS A 107 1.96 7.43 10.28
N HIS A 108 2.64 6.35 9.88
CA HIS A 108 3.55 5.71 10.78
C HIS A 108 4.31 6.89 11.36
N ARG A 109 3.83 7.40 12.52
CA ARG A 109 4.75 7.92 13.50
C ARG A 109 5.88 6.91 13.45
N PRO A 110 7.10 7.28 13.03
CA PRO A 110 8.23 6.56 13.55
C PRO A 110 7.92 6.53 15.05
N VAL A 111 7.78 5.34 15.65
CA VAL A 111 7.80 5.25 17.11
C VAL A 111 8.92 6.16 17.52
N GLU A 112 8.55 7.19 18.26
CA GLU A 112 9.30 8.39 18.58
C GLU A 112 10.73 8.00 18.98
N ARG A 113 11.63 7.91 17.98
CA ARG A 113 13.04 7.52 18.15
C ARG A 113 13.96 8.71 17.90
N GLN A 114 13.41 9.81 17.38
CA GLN A 114 14.20 10.98 17.04
C GLN A 114 14.40 11.91 18.24
N SER A 115 13.40 12.07 19.12
CA SER A 115 13.56 12.71 20.43
C SER A 115 14.53 11.94 21.34
N ASP A 116 14.47 10.62 21.28
CA ASP A 116 15.24 9.75 22.16
C ASP A 116 16.70 9.63 21.72
N ALA A 117 16.96 9.67 20.41
CA ALA A 117 18.32 9.68 19.86
C ALA A 117 19.03 11.03 20.08
N GLU A 118 18.30 12.14 20.00
CA GLU A 118 18.86 13.48 20.25
C GLU A 118 19.14 13.68 21.75
N THR A 119 18.21 13.27 22.63
CA THR A 119 18.40 13.26 24.08
C THR A 119 19.52 12.29 24.50
N TYR A 120 19.62 11.11 23.86
CA TYR A 120 20.69 10.15 24.11
C TYR A 120 22.05 10.72 23.69
N ASN A 121 22.16 11.30 22.50
CA ASN A 121 23.40 11.90 22.02
C ASN A 121 23.82 13.10 22.87
N GLU A 122 22.88 13.93 23.32
CA GLU A 122 23.16 15.05 24.21
C GLU A 122 23.63 14.56 25.60
N THR A 123 22.98 13.54 26.15
CA THR A 123 23.39 12.91 27.41
C THR A 123 24.76 12.21 27.29
N TYR A 124 25.04 11.56 26.16
CA TYR A 124 26.34 10.93 25.88
C TYR A 124 27.45 11.96 25.74
N ASN A 125 27.20 13.04 25.02
CA ASN A 125 28.19 14.09 24.79
C ASN A 125 28.46 14.92 26.06
N MET A 126 27.51 14.97 27.01
CA MET A 126 27.74 15.56 28.34
C MET A 126 28.50 14.62 29.30
N ALA A 127 28.39 13.30 29.14
CA ALA A 127 29.01 12.32 30.03
C ALA A 127 30.46 11.96 29.67
N VAL A 128 30.92 12.24 28.45
CA VAL A 128 32.26 11.87 27.96
C VAL A 128 33.21 13.05 28.10
N LYS A 129 34.07 13.03 29.13
CA LYS A 129 35.23 13.94 29.19
C LYS A 129 36.33 13.48 28.22
N PRO A 130 37.03 14.39 27.53
CA PRO A 130 38.10 14.03 26.60
C PRO A 130 39.19 13.21 27.31
N GLY A 131 39.41 11.96 26.87
CA GLY A 131 40.48 11.09 27.37
C GLY A 131 40.04 9.79 28.08
N GLN A 132 38.74 9.55 28.29
CA GLN A 132 38.23 8.28 28.81
C GLN A 132 37.74 7.35 27.68
N ARG A 133 38.08 6.05 27.76
CA ARG A 133 37.52 5.03 26.87
C ARG A 133 36.00 4.90 27.12
N PRO A 134 35.15 4.86 26.07
CA PRO A 134 33.71 4.76 26.25
C PRO A 134 33.34 3.45 26.98
N VAL A 135 32.66 3.56 28.12
CA VAL A 135 31.99 2.42 28.75
C VAL A 135 30.53 2.48 28.31
N PRO A 136 29.97 1.45 27.67
CA PRO A 136 28.56 1.45 27.31
C PRO A 136 27.71 1.57 28.59
N PRO A 137 26.74 2.50 28.66
CA PRO A 137 25.86 2.61 29.81
C PRO A 137 25.07 1.32 29.96
N LYS A 138 24.95 0.90 31.21
CA LYS A 138 24.12 -0.24 31.60
C LYS A 138 22.70 0.02 31.10
N ALA A 139 22.22 -0.82 30.18
CA ALA A 139 20.91 -0.66 29.56
C ALA A 139 19.83 -0.41 30.63
N PRO A 140 18.91 0.55 30.41
CA PRO A 140 17.80 0.79 31.33
C PRO A 140 17.05 -0.52 31.55
N GLY A 141 16.84 -0.89 32.82
CA GLY A 141 16.21 -2.15 33.20
C GLY A 141 14.88 -2.32 32.49
N VAL A 142 14.75 -3.39 31.70
CA VAL A 142 13.52 -3.76 31.01
C VAL A 142 12.41 -3.91 32.06
N PRO A 143 11.35 -3.09 32.04
CA PRO A 143 10.22 -3.29 32.94
C PRO A 143 9.55 -4.61 32.55
N LEU A 144 9.50 -5.56 33.49
CA LEU A 144 8.78 -6.82 33.29
C LEU A 144 7.31 -6.51 33.02
N LEU A 145 6.82 -6.96 31.86
CA LEU A 145 5.42 -6.86 31.43
C LEU A 145 4.49 -7.46 32.51
N ARG A 146 3.74 -6.60 33.20
CA ARG A 146 2.62 -7.01 34.06
C ARG A 146 1.36 -7.03 33.19
N HIS A 147 0.91 -8.22 32.82
CA HIS A 147 -0.36 -8.43 32.11
C HIS A 147 -1.54 -8.19 33.07
N PRO A 148 -2.57 -7.42 32.66
CA PRO A 148 -3.93 -7.54 33.19
C PRO A 148 -4.68 -8.71 32.56
#